data_AF-A0A2T1BXW4-F1
#
_entry.id   AF-A0A2T1BXW4-F1
#
_cell.length_a   1.000
_cell.length_b   1.000
_cell.length_c   1.000
_cell.angle_alpha   90.00
_cell.angle_beta   90.00
_cell.angle_gamma   90.00
#
_symmetry.space_group_name_H-M   'P 1'
#
loop_
_entity.id
_entity.type
_entity.pdbx_description
1 polymer ?
#
loop_
_entity_poly.entity_id
_entity_poly.type
_entity_poly.pdbx_seq_one_letter_code
_entity_poly.pdbx_strand_id
1 'polypeptide(L)'
;MQTIKRKTAVLILSNERGRDPGYPLDPSCISKWCADLGFPPKLREFNRQQFDLLRQVNLHYASGKSREELIPQIRSMTENGHN
;
A
#
# COMPACT_ATOMS: atom_id res chain seq x y z
N MET A 1 2.52 -11.93 -16.17
CA MET A 1 2.70 -10.96 -15.06
C MET A 1 1.80 -11.39 -13.91
N GLN A 2 2.34 -11.62 -12.72
CA GLN A 2 1.55 -12.05 -11.56
C GLN A 2 0.93 -10.81 -10.89
N THR A 3 -0.40 -10.77 -10.81
CA THR A 3 -1.16 -9.71 -10.13
C THR A 3 -1.61 -10.18 -8.75
N ILE A 4 -1.79 -9.23 -7.83
CA ILE A 4 -2.23 -9.49 -6.46
C ILE A 4 -3.62 -8.89 -6.32
N LYS A 5 -4.62 -9.74 -6.07
CA LYS A 5 -6.00 -9.30 -5.82
C LYS A 5 -6.06 -8.45 -4.55
N ARG A 6 -6.93 -7.45 -4.54
CA ARG A 6 -7.10 -6.53 -3.41
C ARG A 6 -7.34 -7.22 -2.07
N LYS A 7 -8.19 -8.26 -2.04
CA LYS A 7 -8.44 -9.05 -0.83
C LYS A 7 -7.16 -9.73 -0.32
N THR A 8 -6.38 -10.29 -1.24
CA THR A 8 -5.08 -10.90 -0.94
C THR A 8 -4.07 -9.85 -0.45
N ALA A 9 -4.03 -8.67 -1.08
CA ALA A 9 -3.18 -7.57 -0.66
C ALA A 9 -3.46 -7.15 0.80
N VAL A 10 -4.73 -7.03 1.18
CA VAL A 10 -5.12 -6.75 2.58
C VAL A 10 -4.56 -7.82 3.52
N LEU A 11 -4.74 -9.10 3.20
CA LEU A 11 -4.29 -10.21 4.05
C LEU A 11 -2.76 -10.23 4.20
N ILE A 12 -2.02 -10.07 3.09
CA ILE A 12 -0.56 -10.03 3.12
C ILE A 12 -0.09 -8.86 3.98
N LEU A 13 -0.57 -7.64 3.71
CA LEU A 13 -0.16 -6.44 4.44
C LEU A 13 -0.56 -6.49 5.92
N SER A 14 -1.64 -7.19 6.26
CA SER A 14 -2.06 -7.42 7.65
C SER A 14 -1.09 -8.35 8.36
N ASN A 15 -0.77 -9.49 7.73
CA ASN A 15 0.18 -10.46 8.25
C ASN A 15 1.57 -9.84 8.45
N GLU A 16 2.01 -8.98 7.52
CA GLU A 16 3.29 -8.25 7.65
C GLU A 16 3.36 -7.30 8.84
N ARG A 17 2.20 -6.85 9.35
CA ARG A 17 2.12 -6.06 10.60
C ARG A 17 1.99 -6.93 11.85
N GLY A 18 2.02 -8.25 11.73
CA GLY A 18 1.73 -9.18 12.82
C GLY A 18 0.27 -9.13 13.27
N ARG A 19 -0.67 -8.71 12.39
CA ARG A 19 -2.10 -8.78 12.71
C ARG A 19 -2.61 -10.21 12.59
N ASP A 20 -3.53 -10.54 13.49
CA ASP A 20 -4.26 -11.80 13.45
C ASP A 20 -5.07 -11.92 12.13
N PRO A 21 -5.06 -13.09 11.46
CA PRO A 21 -5.77 -13.29 10.21
C PRO A 21 -7.31 -13.18 10.33
N GLY A 22 -7.87 -13.35 11.53
CA GLY A 22 -9.27 -13.08 11.84
C GLY A 22 -9.60 -11.60 12.00
N TYR A 23 -8.58 -10.74 12.20
CA TYR A 23 -8.70 -9.29 12.34
C TYR A 23 -7.75 -8.54 11.40
N PRO A 24 -7.94 -8.69 10.07
CA PRO A 24 -7.10 -8.01 9.09
C PRO A 24 -7.24 -6.49 9.16
N LEU A 25 -6.36 -5.80 8.44
CA LEU A 25 -6.46 -4.38 8.18
C LEU A 25 -7.81 -4.03 7.56
N ASP A 26 -8.34 -2.87 7.94
CA ASP A 26 -9.57 -2.36 7.36
C ASP A 26 -9.37 -2.15 5.84
N PRO A 27 -10.26 -2.64 4.98
CA PRO A 27 -10.12 -2.53 3.54
C PRO A 27 -10.13 -1.07 3.04
N SER A 28 -10.60 -0.12 3.85
CA SER A 28 -10.54 1.32 3.58
C SER A 28 -9.11 1.86 3.72
N CYS A 29 -8.22 1.19 4.47
CA CYS A 29 -6.79 1.55 4.51
C CYS A 29 -6.19 1.44 3.11
N ILE A 30 -6.45 0.34 2.39
CA ILE A 30 -5.99 0.20 1.00
C ILE A 30 -6.56 1.31 0.12
N SER A 31 -7.83 1.70 0.31
CA SER A 31 -8.42 2.80 -0.47
C SER A 31 -7.70 4.13 -0.24
N LYS A 32 -7.40 4.45 1.02
CA LYS A 32 -6.65 5.65 1.40
C LYS A 32 -5.25 5.63 0.81
N TRP A 33 -4.54 4.51 0.94
CA TRP A 33 -3.18 4.36 0.42
C TRP A 33 -3.12 4.41 -1.11
N CYS A 34 -4.09 3.82 -1.79
CA CYS A 34 -4.22 3.97 -3.24
C CYS A 34 -4.37 5.44 -3.64
N ALA A 35 -5.19 6.21 -2.89
CA ALA A 35 -5.37 7.63 -3.16
C ALA A 35 -4.09 8.44 -2.88
N ASP A 36 -3.37 8.12 -1.81
CA ASP A 36 -2.07 8.75 -1.50
C ASP A 36 -1.01 8.46 -2.57
N LEU A 37 -1.03 7.26 -3.14
CA LEU A 37 -0.14 6.83 -4.23
C LEU A 37 -0.60 7.31 -5.62
N GLY A 38 -1.74 7.99 -5.73
CA GLY A 38 -2.30 8.43 -7.02
C GLY A 38 -2.81 7.29 -7.89
N PHE A 39 -3.08 6.11 -7.33
CA PHE A 39 -3.61 4.97 -8.07
C PHE A 39 -5.08 5.17 -8.45
N PRO A 40 -5.55 4.51 -9.52
CA PRO A 40 -6.95 4.55 -9.90
C PRO A 40 -7.88 4.12 -8.75
N PRO A 41 -9.01 4.82 -8.56
CA PRO A 41 -10.02 4.38 -7.60
C PRO A 41 -10.54 3.00 -7.98
N LYS A 42 -10.95 2.21 -6.97
CA LYS A 42 -11.51 0.86 -7.15
C LYS A 42 -10.58 -0.14 -7.86
N LEU A 43 -9.25 0.05 -7.78
CA LEU A 43 -8.29 -0.94 -8.25
C LEU A 43 -8.57 -2.31 -7.60
N ARG A 44 -8.80 -3.33 -8.45
CA ARG A 44 -9.13 -4.70 -8.03
C ARG A 44 -7.90 -5.57 -7.86
N GLU A 45 -6.84 -5.25 -8.60
CA GLU A 45 -5.61 -6.03 -8.68
C GLU A 45 -4.42 -5.08 -8.78
N PHE A 46 -3.36 -5.40 -8.06
CA PHE A 46 -2.12 -4.66 -8.06
C PHE A 46 -1.06 -5.46 -8.80
N ASN A 47 -0.31 -4.81 -9.70
CA ASN A 47 0.93 -5.41 -10.18
C ASN A 47 2.00 -5.37 -9.07
N ARG A 48 3.15 -6.00 -9.32
CA ARG A 48 4.22 -6.11 -8.31
C ARG A 48 4.72 -4.75 -7.84
N GLN A 49 4.90 -3.78 -8.74
CA GLN A 49 5.37 -2.43 -8.39
C GLN A 49 4.33 -1.65 -7.57
N GLN A 50 3.06 -1.73 -7.96
CA GLN A 50 1.95 -1.12 -7.21
C GLN A 50 1.81 -1.73 -5.81
N PHE A 51 2.00 -3.04 -5.69
CA PHE A 51 1.93 -3.72 -4.41
C PHE A 51 3.13 -3.40 -3.51
N ASP A 52 4.33 -3.26 -4.08
CA ASP A 52 5.53 -2.84 -3.34
C ASP A 52 5.34 -1.45 -2.72
N LEU A 53 4.80 -0.50 -3.50
CA LEU A 53 4.45 0.82 -3.01
C LEU A 53 3.43 0.76 -1.85
N LEU A 54 2.39 -0.08 -1.97
CA LEU A 54 1.44 -0.30 -0.86
C LEU A 54 2.11 -0.86 0.39
N ARG A 55 3.10 -1.74 0.24
CA ARG A 55 3.87 -2.31 1.35
C ARG A 55 4.71 -1.23 2.05
N GLN A 56 5.36 -0.35 1.29
CA GLN A 56 6.10 0.76 1.85
C GLN A 56 5.19 1.73 2.64
N VAL A 57 4.02 2.07 2.08
CA VAL A 57 3.01 2.87 2.78
C VAL A 57 2.52 2.18 4.05
N ASN A 58 2.27 0.87 3.99
CA ASN A 58 1.84 0.08 5.12
C ASN A 58 2.86 0.11 6.27
N LEU A 59 4.15 -0.06 5.96
CA LEU A 59 5.23 -0.02 6.94
C LEU A 59 5.40 1.38 7.52
N HIS A 60 5.32 2.43 6.70
CA HIS A 60 5.41 3.82 7.16
C HIS A 60 4.33 4.14 8.21
N TYR A 61 3.08 3.79 7.94
CA TYR A 61 2.00 3.96 8.91
C TYR A 61 2.10 2.98 10.10
N ALA A 62 2.72 1.80 9.93
CA ALA A 62 2.98 0.89 11.03
C ALA A 62 4.04 1.45 12.01
N SER A 63 5.00 2.23 11.51
CA SER A 63 5.97 2.96 12.35
C SER A 63 5.40 4.21 13.02
N GLY A 64 4.10 4.48 12.89
CA GLY A 64 3.44 5.65 13.50
C GLY A 64 3.74 6.98 12.80
N LYS A 65 4.32 6.95 11.60
CA LYS A 65 4.63 8.17 10.85
C LYS A 65 3.37 8.73 10.16
N SER A 66 3.35 10.05 10.02
CA SER A 66 2.22 10.79 9.46
C SER A 66 2.16 10.72 7.93
N ARG A 67 0.97 11.01 7.40
CA ARG A 67 0.72 11.14 5.96
C ARG A 67 1.59 12.23 5.32
N GLU A 68 1.81 13.34 6.01
CA GLU A 68 2.62 14.46 5.52
C GLU A 68 4.07 14.04 5.23
N GLU A 69 4.62 13.14 6.04
CA GLU A 69 5.96 12.54 5.84
C GLU A 69 5.98 11.53 4.69
N LEU A 70 4.83 10.96 4.35
CA LEU A 70 4.70 9.93 3.31
C LEU A 70 4.66 10.55 1.91
N ILE A 71 3.95 11.67 1.72
CA ILE A 71 3.80 12.32 0.41
C ILE A 71 5.14 12.65 -0.28
N PRO A 72 6.13 13.29 0.37
CA PRO A 72 7.41 13.58 -0.28
C PRO A 72 8.19 12.30 -0.63
N GLN A 73 8.09 11.25 0.20
CA GLN A 73 8.70 9.95 -0.10
C GLN A 73 8.06 9.27 -1.30
N ILE A 74 6.72 9.26 -1.39
CA ILE A 74 5.98 8.72 -2.55
C ILE A 74 6.38 9.46 -3.82
N ARG A 75 6.45 10.81 -3.79
CA ARG A 75 6.88 11.60 -4.94
C ARG A 75 8.28 11.21 -5.38
N SER A 76 9.22 11.14 -4.45
CA SER A 76 10.59 10.69 -4.73
C SER A 76 10.63 9.27 -5.33
N MET A 77 9.83 8.32 -4.82
CA MET A 77 9.75 6.94 -5.32
C MET A 77 9.11 6.83 -6.71
N THR A 78 8.17 7.72 -7.03
CA THR A 78 7.47 7.74 -8.32
C THR A 78 8.30 8.49 -9.39
N GLU A 79 9.08 9.49 -8.98
CA GLU A 79 9.97 10.27 -9.85
C GLU A 79 11.31 9.55 -10.14
N ASN A 80 11.88 8.81 -9.18
CA ASN A 80 13.13 8.06 -9.38
C ASN A 80 12.96 6.73 -10.15
N GLY A 81 11.75 6.40 -10.61
CA GLY A 81 11.49 5.27 -11.52
C GLY A 81 11.67 5.61 -13.01
N HIS A 82 12.05 6.84 -13.32
CA HIS A 82 12.33 7.33 -14.67
C HIS A 82 13.83 7.73 -14.77
N ASN A 83 14.72 6.74 -14.85
CA ASN A 83 16.03 6.92 -15.48
C ASN A 83 16.53 5.60 -16.07
#